data_AF-A0A1J5E9Z2-F1
#
_entry.id   AF-A0A1J5E9Z2-F1
#
_cell.length_a   1.000
_cell.length_b   1.000
_cell.length_c   1.000
_cell.angle_alpha   90.00
_cell.angle_beta   90.00
_cell.angle_gamma   90.00
#
_symmetry.space_group_name_H-M   'P 1'
#
loop_
_entity.id
_entity.type
_entity.pdbx_description
1 polymer ?
#
loop_
_entity_poly.entity_id
_entity_poly.type
_entity_poly.pdbx_seq_one_letter_code
_entity_poly.pdbx_strand_id
1 'polypeptide(L)'
;MIGGKVTDKTSLHYVHIDEKRCVGCVLCMKACPTKAIRVRGLKVAKIVGTCVDCGECIRVCPHGAVKATTTRDDYKAPAANMVISASPVLYSQFGQDVLPEDIQAALQKTFEYVFDQTYFLDLYNVALEIFIKETSGKEDSSRPLISPVCPVVNRLIAYRFPALLKNLSPILTPRELAARELKRRIEKDDLLKKTDYGVYHITPCSAKMISINNPMFLKTSYLDGAIGINDVFESVKRNLPGPDETSPVSPSNSLAIGWGISGGEIAAMGEGNYMAVSGLPETIRYLEKIEMGLFRDIEYFEFRACLEGCIGGPLTVADRYEAKRTVMNISRMFSHDKRIRYAQAERAYRKGWFFSEKRPQQPEEAGKRSGIIHEIERQEKIAKIMEGLPGKECGFCGSPGCRSFAEDVADGRAMLEECIRMRIR
;
A
#
# COMPACT_ATOMS: atom_id res chain seq x y z
N MET A 1 11.59 28.79 -12.87
CA MET A 1 12.70 27.80 -12.89
C MET A 1 12.74 27.08 -11.53
N ILE A 2 11.95 26.02 -11.38
CA ILE A 2 12.06 25.06 -10.29
C ILE A 2 12.14 23.70 -10.98
N GLY A 3 13.31 23.44 -11.57
CA GLY A 3 13.63 22.20 -12.25
C GLY A 3 14.56 21.38 -11.37
N GLY A 4 13.99 20.72 -10.37
CA GLY A 4 14.66 19.62 -9.71
C GLY A 4 14.46 18.38 -10.57
N LYS A 5 15.42 18.05 -11.44
CA LYS A 5 15.48 16.74 -12.09
C LYS A 5 15.63 15.69 -11.00
N VAL A 6 14.57 14.95 -10.69
CA VAL A 6 14.68 13.66 -9.98
C VAL A 6 14.52 12.57 -11.03
N THR A 7 15.52 12.44 -11.90
CA THR A 7 15.66 11.27 -12.78
C THR A 7 16.41 10.17 -12.04
N ASP A 8 15.86 9.68 -10.93
CA ASP A 8 16.42 8.52 -10.24
C ASP A 8 15.38 7.41 -10.23
N LYS A 9 15.45 6.52 -11.24
CA LYS A 9 14.67 5.27 -11.31
C LYS A 9 15.00 4.29 -10.16
N THR A 10 15.80 4.74 -9.18
CA THR A 10 16.32 4.04 -8.01
C THR A 10 15.78 4.57 -6.68
N SER A 11 14.79 5.48 -6.67
CA SER A 11 14.19 5.92 -5.39
C SER A 11 13.47 4.77 -4.67
N LEU A 12 13.99 4.40 -3.50
CA LEU A 12 13.48 3.31 -2.65
C LEU A 12 12.28 3.72 -1.79
N HIS A 13 12.07 5.04 -1.71
CA HIS A 13 11.02 5.67 -0.95
C HIS A 13 10.31 6.70 -1.81
N TYR A 14 9.00 6.79 -1.63
CA TYR A 14 8.12 7.77 -2.28
C TYR A 14 7.50 8.69 -1.24
N VAL A 15 8.03 8.70 -0.02
CA VAL A 15 7.74 9.66 1.04
C VAL A 15 9.01 10.46 1.30
N HIS A 16 8.91 11.78 1.19
CA HIS A 16 10.03 12.71 1.29
C HIS A 16 9.77 13.81 2.30
N ILE A 17 10.84 14.35 2.89
CA ILE A 17 10.79 15.47 3.82
C ILE A 17 11.43 16.68 3.15
N ASP A 18 10.64 17.73 2.93
CA ASP A 18 11.07 19.03 2.46
C ASP A 18 11.78 19.77 3.59
N GLU A 19 13.11 19.80 3.53
CA GLU A 19 13.96 20.42 4.54
C GLU A 19 13.66 21.91 4.74
N LYS A 20 13.18 22.62 3.70
CA LYS A 20 12.88 24.05 3.76
C LYS A 20 11.61 24.36 4.54
N ARG A 21 10.68 23.40 4.61
CA ARG A 21 9.41 23.52 5.33
C ARG A 21 9.45 22.84 6.71
N CYS A 22 10.41 21.96 6.93
CA CYS A 22 10.52 21.22 8.18
C CYS A 22 11.08 22.09 9.30
N VAL A 23 10.34 22.20 10.41
CA VAL A 23 10.76 22.96 11.60
C VAL A 23 11.24 22.07 12.76
N GLY A 24 11.35 20.75 12.56
CA GLY A 24 11.85 19.85 13.61
C GLY A 24 10.89 19.58 14.77
N CYS A 25 9.58 19.74 14.58
CA CYS A 25 8.55 19.58 15.64
C CYS A 25 8.33 18.15 16.16
N VAL A 26 9.12 17.16 15.74
CA VAL A 26 9.10 15.74 16.17
C VAL A 26 7.80 14.93 15.99
N LEU A 27 6.70 15.52 15.50
CA LEU A 27 5.41 14.82 15.34
C LEU A 27 5.51 13.60 14.42
N CYS A 28 6.14 13.76 13.26
CA CYS A 28 6.37 12.67 12.31
C CYS A 28 7.26 11.55 12.88
N MET A 29 8.24 11.90 13.73
CA MET A 29 9.07 10.92 14.43
C MET A 29 8.26 10.07 15.41
N LYS A 30 7.38 10.70 16.20
CA LYS A 30 6.51 10.00 17.15
C LYS A 30 5.47 9.14 16.46
N ALA A 31 4.91 9.61 15.34
CA ALA A 31 3.86 8.90 14.62
C ALA A 31 4.38 7.71 13.78
N CYS A 32 5.69 7.66 13.47
CA CYS A 32 6.25 6.63 12.59
C CYS A 32 6.21 5.23 13.25
N PRO A 33 5.41 4.27 12.76
CA PRO A 33 5.20 2.99 13.43
C PRO A 33 6.39 2.05 13.32
N THR A 34 7.24 2.22 12.29
CA THR A 34 8.51 1.50 12.16
C THR A 34 9.69 2.25 12.78
N LYS A 35 9.43 3.36 13.49
CA LYS A 35 10.46 4.18 14.14
C LYS A 35 11.58 4.57 13.15
N ALA A 36 11.25 4.90 11.90
CA ALA A 36 12.23 5.18 10.84
C ALA A 36 12.77 6.61 10.84
N ILE A 37 12.04 7.56 11.44
CA ILE A 37 12.39 8.99 11.38
C ILE A 37 13.27 9.37 12.59
N ARG A 38 14.23 10.28 12.39
CA ARG A 38 15.06 10.91 13.41
C ARG A 38 14.95 12.43 13.32
N VAL A 39 15.03 13.11 14.45
CA VAL A 39 15.02 14.59 14.55
C VAL A 39 16.07 15.04 15.55
N ARG A 40 17.32 15.18 15.09
CA ARG A 40 18.46 15.56 15.95
C ARG A 40 18.53 17.06 16.17
N GLY A 41 18.73 17.47 17.41
CA GLY A 41 18.91 18.89 17.78
C GLY A 41 17.75 19.81 17.38
N LEU A 42 16.51 19.27 17.31
CA LEU A 42 15.32 19.99 16.85
C LEU A 42 15.47 20.63 15.46
N LYS A 43 16.29 20.03 14.59
CA LYS A 43 16.48 20.43 13.21
C LYS A 43 15.53 19.67 12.28
N VAL A 44 15.87 19.61 11.00
CA VAL A 44 15.16 18.87 9.97
C VAL A 44 15.03 17.39 10.30
N ALA A 45 13.83 16.85 10.13
CA ALA A 45 13.55 15.42 10.26
C ALA A 45 14.17 14.64 9.09
N LYS A 46 14.74 13.46 9.39
CA LYS A 46 15.35 12.58 8.39
C LYS A 46 14.82 11.16 8.51
N ILE A 47 14.60 10.50 7.37
CA ILE A 47 14.31 9.06 7.31
C ILE A 47 15.66 8.34 7.36
N VAL A 48 15.89 7.56 8.41
CA VAL A 48 17.17 6.88 8.69
C VAL A 48 16.97 5.37 8.88
N GLY A 49 15.95 4.99 9.64
CA GLY A 49 15.59 3.57 9.83
C GLY A 49 14.75 3.03 8.68
N THR A 50 14.23 1.81 8.84
CA THR A 50 13.48 1.11 7.80
C THR A 50 12.10 1.74 7.56
N CYS A 51 11.97 2.50 6.47
CA CYS A 51 10.70 3.06 6.02
C CYS A 51 9.94 2.08 5.11
N VAL A 52 8.66 1.86 5.44
CA VAL A 52 7.73 1.04 4.66
C VAL A 52 6.75 1.88 3.84
N ASP A 53 6.97 3.20 3.77
CA ASP A 53 6.19 4.17 2.99
C ASP A 53 4.69 4.20 3.31
N CYS A 54 4.36 3.97 4.58
CA CYS A 54 2.98 4.00 5.06
C CYS A 54 2.31 5.39 4.99
N GLY A 55 3.10 6.46 4.97
CA GLY A 55 2.61 7.83 4.89
C GLY A 55 2.02 8.40 6.19
N GLU A 56 2.13 7.72 7.33
CA GLU A 56 1.61 8.23 8.62
C GLU A 56 2.25 9.57 9.01
N CYS A 57 3.53 9.76 8.67
CA CYS A 57 4.25 11.02 8.86
C CYS A 57 3.68 12.19 8.04
N ILE A 58 3.02 11.93 6.90
CA ILE A 58 2.36 12.96 6.08
C ILE A 58 1.16 13.51 6.85
N ARG A 59 0.35 12.63 7.45
CA ARG A 59 -0.89 13.00 8.17
C ARG A 59 -0.65 13.92 9.36
N VAL A 60 0.45 13.71 10.07
CA VAL A 60 0.73 14.43 11.33
C VAL A 60 1.58 15.69 11.15
N CYS A 61 1.98 16.04 9.91
CA CYS A 61 2.85 17.18 9.68
C CYS A 61 2.04 18.49 9.52
N PRO A 62 2.06 19.41 10.49
CA PRO A 62 1.27 20.64 10.41
C PRO A 62 1.84 21.66 9.41
N HIS A 63 3.07 21.46 8.93
CA HIS A 63 3.76 22.38 8.03
C HIS A 63 3.75 21.92 6.56
N GLY A 64 3.09 20.81 6.24
CA GLY A 64 3.12 20.24 4.88
C GLY A 64 4.54 19.95 4.37
N ALA A 65 5.45 19.64 5.30
CA ALA A 65 6.86 19.36 5.01
C ALA A 65 7.09 17.92 4.56
N VAL A 66 6.21 16.98 4.95
CA VAL A 66 6.30 15.59 4.48
C VAL A 66 5.36 15.42 3.30
N LYS A 67 5.88 14.93 2.17
CA LYS A 67 5.13 14.76 0.92
C LYS A 67 5.28 13.34 0.39
N ALA A 68 4.28 12.91 -0.36
CA ALA A 68 4.36 11.71 -1.17
C ALA A 68 4.59 12.09 -2.63
N THR A 69 5.40 11.30 -3.32
CA THR A 69 5.61 11.43 -4.77
C THR A 69 4.86 10.31 -5.48
N THR A 70 4.11 10.67 -6.52
CA THR A 70 3.48 9.75 -7.46
C THR A 70 4.02 10.03 -8.85
N THR A 71 3.52 9.35 -9.89
CA THR A 71 3.93 9.65 -11.27
C THR A 71 3.62 11.10 -11.67
N ARG A 72 2.71 11.81 -10.97
CA ARG A 72 2.33 13.19 -11.29
C ARG A 72 3.52 14.15 -11.40
N ASP A 73 4.45 14.10 -10.44
CA ASP A 73 5.52 15.09 -10.33
C ASP A 73 6.63 14.91 -11.39
N ASP A 74 6.71 13.74 -12.02
CA ASP A 74 7.77 13.34 -12.97
C ASP A 74 7.25 12.98 -14.39
N TYR A 75 6.01 13.34 -14.73
CA TYR A 75 5.41 12.90 -15.99
C TYR A 75 6.15 13.45 -17.23
N LYS A 76 6.97 12.60 -17.86
CA LYS A 76 6.99 12.49 -19.31
C LYS A 76 5.75 11.67 -19.69
N ALA A 77 4.59 12.31 -19.78
CA ALA A 77 3.38 11.64 -20.25
C ALA A 77 3.66 11.07 -21.64
N PRO A 78 3.47 9.75 -21.88
CA PRO A 78 3.39 9.24 -23.24
C PRO A 78 2.31 10.01 -24.01
N ALA A 79 2.43 10.01 -25.33
CA ALA A 79 1.52 10.75 -26.21
C ALA A 79 0.04 10.34 -26.01
N ALA A 80 -0.20 9.09 -25.59
CA ALA A 80 -1.49 8.59 -25.11
C ALA A 80 -1.36 8.01 -23.69
N ASN A 81 -2.30 8.34 -22.80
CA ASN A 81 -2.32 7.82 -21.42
C ASN A 81 -3.52 6.89 -21.23
N MET A 82 -3.25 5.65 -20.84
CA MET A 82 -4.29 4.72 -20.40
C MET A 82 -4.31 4.65 -18.87
N VAL A 83 -5.45 5.02 -18.30
CA VAL A 83 -5.65 4.94 -16.86
C VAL A 83 -6.49 3.71 -16.56
N ILE A 84 -5.91 2.78 -15.81
CA ILE A 84 -6.69 1.77 -15.13
C ILE A 84 -7.35 2.47 -13.95
N SER A 85 -8.66 2.60 -14.10
CA SER A 85 -9.56 3.27 -13.18
C SER A 85 -9.35 2.74 -11.78
N ALA A 86 -9.09 3.73 -10.92
CA ALA A 86 -9.60 3.82 -9.57
C ALA A 86 -9.48 2.57 -8.71
N SER A 87 -8.53 2.62 -7.77
CA SER A 87 -8.80 2.00 -6.48
C SER A 87 -10.25 2.27 -6.07
N PRO A 88 -11.02 1.27 -5.59
CA PRO A 88 -12.44 1.43 -5.24
C PRO A 88 -12.65 2.54 -4.19
N VAL A 89 -11.58 2.94 -3.49
CA VAL A 89 -11.54 4.10 -2.62
C VAL A 89 -11.99 5.39 -3.32
N LEU A 90 -11.68 5.59 -4.61
CA LEU A 90 -12.04 6.80 -5.35
C LEU A 90 -13.56 7.07 -5.31
N TYR A 91 -14.38 6.02 -5.37
CA TYR A 91 -15.84 6.13 -5.39
C TYR A 91 -16.43 6.71 -4.10
N SER A 92 -15.63 6.84 -3.04
CA SER A 92 -16.06 7.40 -1.75
C SER A 92 -15.56 8.82 -1.48
N GLN A 93 -14.91 9.46 -2.46
CA GLN A 93 -14.17 10.71 -2.24
C GLN A 93 -14.98 11.97 -2.57
N PHE A 94 -16.10 11.85 -3.28
CA PHE A 94 -16.82 12.99 -3.88
C PHE A 94 -18.12 13.38 -3.16
N GLY A 95 -18.42 12.76 -2.01
CA GLY A 95 -19.67 12.98 -1.27
C GLY A 95 -20.68 11.85 -1.44
N GLN A 96 -21.85 11.98 -0.83
CA GLN A 96 -22.86 10.90 -0.80
C GLN A 96 -23.82 10.92 -1.98
N ASP A 97 -23.99 12.07 -2.63
CA ASP A 97 -24.90 12.24 -3.76
C ASP A 97 -24.24 11.92 -5.10
N VAL A 98 -22.94 11.58 -5.09
CA VAL A 98 -22.18 11.21 -6.29
C VAL A 98 -22.07 9.70 -6.37
N LEU A 99 -22.62 9.13 -7.44
CA LEU A 99 -22.62 7.68 -7.65
C LEU A 99 -21.32 7.20 -8.35
N PRO A 100 -20.97 5.91 -8.22
CA PRO A 100 -19.83 5.33 -8.94
C PRO A 100 -19.87 5.58 -10.46
N GLU A 101 -21.06 5.54 -11.06
CA GLU A 101 -21.32 5.83 -12.48
C GLU A 101 -20.88 7.25 -12.88
N ASP A 102 -21.20 8.24 -12.04
CA ASP A 102 -20.87 9.64 -12.27
C ASP A 102 -19.37 9.87 -12.27
N ILE A 103 -18.68 9.18 -11.36
CA ILE A 103 -17.22 9.22 -11.25
C ILE A 103 -16.58 8.55 -12.48
N GLN A 104 -17.15 7.44 -12.96
CA GLN A 104 -16.65 6.80 -14.19
C GLN A 104 -16.86 7.68 -15.43
N ALA A 105 -18.02 8.31 -15.56
CA ALA A 105 -18.29 9.25 -16.64
C ALA A 105 -17.32 10.45 -16.59
N ALA A 106 -17.07 10.99 -15.40
CA ALA A 106 -16.12 12.08 -15.21
C ALA A 106 -14.66 11.67 -15.52
N LEU A 107 -14.27 10.44 -15.19
CA LEU A 107 -12.96 9.90 -15.56
C LEU A 107 -12.81 9.78 -17.07
N GLN A 108 -13.83 9.32 -17.79
CA GLN A 108 -13.83 9.22 -19.26
C GLN A 108 -13.73 10.60 -19.94
N LYS A 109 -14.22 11.67 -19.31
CA LYS A 109 -14.00 13.06 -19.75
C LYS A 109 -12.61 13.60 -19.39
N THR A 110 -11.91 12.95 -18.43
CA THR A 110 -10.62 13.41 -17.90
C THR A 110 -9.42 12.71 -18.57
N PHE A 111 -9.57 11.45 -18.95
CA PHE A 111 -8.52 10.61 -19.52
C PHE A 111 -8.97 9.99 -20.83
N GLU A 112 -8.03 9.77 -21.75
CA GLU A 112 -8.30 9.21 -23.07
C GLU A 112 -8.88 7.78 -22.99
N TYR A 113 -8.32 6.94 -22.13
CA TYR A 113 -8.83 5.59 -21.87
C TYR A 113 -8.93 5.31 -20.38
N VAL A 114 -10.09 4.81 -19.96
CA VAL A 114 -10.40 4.47 -18.55
C VAL A 114 -10.91 3.04 -18.47
N PHE A 115 -10.30 2.23 -17.61
CA PHE A 115 -10.70 0.83 -17.41
C PHE A 115 -11.07 0.55 -15.94
N ASP A 116 -12.31 0.16 -15.64
CA ASP A 116 -12.77 -0.17 -14.28
C ASP A 116 -12.15 -1.46 -13.71
N GLN A 117 -11.41 -1.36 -12.60
CA GLN A 117 -10.73 -2.50 -11.97
C GLN A 117 -11.68 -3.39 -11.12
N THR A 118 -12.91 -2.97 -10.85
CA THR A 118 -13.84 -3.71 -9.97
C THR A 118 -14.06 -5.16 -10.39
N TYR A 119 -14.17 -5.44 -11.69
CA TYR A 119 -14.26 -6.79 -12.23
C TYR A 119 -13.07 -7.69 -11.83
N PHE A 120 -11.86 -7.14 -11.73
CA PHE A 120 -10.69 -7.91 -11.33
C PHE A 120 -10.62 -8.16 -9.82
N LEU A 121 -11.31 -7.36 -9.00
CA LEU A 121 -11.47 -7.62 -7.56
C LEU A 121 -12.29 -8.89 -7.33
N ASP A 122 -13.43 -9.00 -8.00
CA ASP A 122 -14.27 -10.20 -7.94
C ASP A 122 -13.53 -11.43 -8.49
N LEU A 123 -12.79 -11.28 -9.60
CA LEU A 123 -12.03 -12.39 -10.20
C LEU A 123 -10.98 -12.91 -9.22
N TYR A 124 -10.31 -11.98 -8.53
CA TYR A 124 -9.33 -12.30 -7.50
C TYR A 124 -9.97 -13.10 -6.36
N ASN A 125 -11.14 -12.69 -5.87
CA ASN A 125 -11.83 -13.40 -4.79
C ASN A 125 -12.18 -14.84 -5.18
N VAL A 126 -12.67 -15.07 -6.41
CA VAL A 126 -12.93 -16.44 -6.88
C VAL A 126 -11.65 -17.27 -6.92
N ALA A 127 -10.57 -16.72 -7.47
CA ALA A 127 -9.28 -17.43 -7.50
C ALA A 127 -8.74 -17.72 -6.10
N LEU A 128 -8.91 -16.78 -5.16
CA LEU A 128 -8.49 -16.92 -3.78
C LEU A 128 -9.29 -18.00 -3.04
N GLU A 129 -10.61 -18.05 -3.22
CA GLU A 129 -11.45 -19.10 -2.65
C GLU A 129 -11.02 -20.49 -3.13
N ILE A 130 -10.80 -20.65 -4.44
CA ILE A 130 -10.34 -21.92 -5.00
C ILE A 130 -8.98 -22.29 -4.40
N PHE A 131 -8.04 -21.34 -4.32
CA PHE A 131 -6.72 -21.57 -3.75
C PHE A 131 -6.76 -21.96 -2.27
N ILE A 132 -7.57 -21.26 -1.45
CA ILE A 132 -7.75 -21.58 -0.03
C ILE A 132 -8.30 -23.00 0.12
N LYS A 133 -9.33 -23.36 -0.65
CA LYS A 133 -9.94 -24.71 -0.61
C LYS A 133 -8.94 -25.80 -1.02
N GLU A 134 -8.20 -25.58 -2.10
CA GLU A 134 -7.22 -26.56 -2.61
C GLU A 134 -5.99 -26.73 -1.71
N THR A 135 -5.66 -25.71 -0.90
CA THR A 135 -4.49 -25.75 0.00
C THR A 135 -4.85 -26.10 1.44
N SER A 136 -6.14 -26.10 1.79
CA SER A 136 -6.59 -26.40 3.15
C SER A 136 -6.24 -27.85 3.52
N GLY A 137 -5.76 -28.05 4.76
CA GLY A 137 -5.39 -29.37 5.29
C GLY A 137 -4.10 -29.99 4.73
N LYS A 138 -3.34 -29.30 3.87
CA LYS A 138 -2.05 -29.80 3.38
C LYS A 138 -0.92 -29.46 4.38
N GLU A 139 -0.10 -30.45 4.74
CA GLU A 139 1.02 -30.30 5.69
C GLU A 139 2.04 -29.22 5.27
N ASP A 140 2.26 -29.04 3.96
CA ASP A 140 3.21 -28.05 3.41
C ASP A 140 2.59 -26.64 3.23
N SER A 141 1.33 -26.43 3.64
CA SER A 141 0.68 -25.12 3.50
C SER A 141 1.04 -24.18 4.65
N SER A 142 1.61 -23.02 4.32
CA SER A 142 1.89 -21.97 5.31
C SER A 142 0.60 -21.23 5.66
N ARG A 143 0.03 -21.54 6.82
CA ARG A 143 -1.21 -20.93 7.34
C ARG A 143 -0.92 -20.04 8.57
N PRO A 144 -1.73 -19.00 8.81
CA PRO A 144 -2.78 -18.48 7.93
C PRO A 144 -2.20 -17.83 6.67
N LEU A 145 -2.96 -17.79 5.57
CA LEU A 145 -2.58 -17.01 4.39
C LEU A 145 -2.77 -15.50 4.66
N ILE A 146 -1.98 -14.67 4.01
CA ILE A 146 -1.99 -13.21 4.16
C ILE A 146 -2.21 -12.55 2.81
N SER A 147 -3.11 -11.54 2.76
CA SER A 147 -3.36 -10.75 1.56
C SER A 147 -2.11 -10.02 1.05
N PRO A 148 -1.76 -10.15 -0.24
CA PRO A 148 -0.64 -9.46 -0.87
C PRO A 148 -1.02 -8.05 -1.38
N VAL A 149 -2.25 -7.57 -1.11
CA VAL A 149 -2.80 -6.37 -1.76
C VAL A 149 -2.19 -5.08 -1.21
N CYS A 150 -1.90 -5.02 0.09
CA CYS A 150 -1.35 -3.83 0.75
C CYS A 150 0.20 -3.81 0.63
N PRO A 151 0.79 -2.93 -0.20
CA PRO A 151 2.24 -2.93 -0.43
C PRO A 151 3.04 -2.58 0.83
N VAL A 152 2.46 -1.77 1.72
CA VAL A 152 3.06 -1.40 3.02
C VAL A 152 3.18 -2.63 3.92
N VAL A 153 2.15 -3.48 3.97
CA VAL A 153 2.17 -4.71 4.77
C VAL A 153 3.17 -5.71 4.21
N ASN A 154 3.21 -5.89 2.88
CA ASN A 154 4.19 -6.77 2.25
C ASN A 154 5.63 -6.34 2.59
N ARG A 155 5.93 -5.03 2.49
CA ARG A 155 7.24 -4.48 2.88
C ARG A 155 7.51 -4.68 4.37
N LEU A 156 6.54 -4.41 5.23
CA LEU A 156 6.68 -4.66 6.67
C LEU A 156 7.02 -6.13 6.96
N ILE A 157 6.32 -7.08 6.33
CA ILE A 157 6.62 -8.51 6.45
C ILE A 157 8.04 -8.80 5.98
N ALA A 158 8.42 -8.31 4.79
CA ALA A 158 9.73 -8.59 4.24
C ALA A 158 10.90 -8.06 5.10
N TYR A 159 10.70 -6.94 5.80
CA TYR A 159 11.75 -6.35 6.64
C TYR A 159 11.73 -6.80 8.10
N ARG A 160 10.54 -7.05 8.68
CA ARG A 160 10.39 -7.30 10.13
C ARG A 160 9.94 -8.72 10.45
N PHE A 161 9.20 -9.38 9.56
CA PHE A 161 8.65 -10.71 9.77
C PHE A 161 9.00 -11.64 8.59
N PRO A 162 10.28 -11.78 8.22
CA PRO A 162 10.65 -12.49 6.99
C PRO A 162 10.22 -13.96 6.99
N ALA A 163 10.05 -14.57 8.16
CA ALA A 163 9.50 -15.93 8.30
C ALA A 163 8.06 -16.05 7.76
N LEU A 164 7.30 -14.95 7.72
CA LEU A 164 5.93 -14.88 7.20
C LEU A 164 5.86 -14.57 5.70
N LEU A 165 6.98 -14.42 4.98
CA LEU A 165 6.95 -14.24 3.53
C LEU A 165 6.24 -15.39 2.80
N LYS A 166 6.37 -16.61 3.33
CA LYS A 166 5.69 -17.82 2.83
C LYS A 166 4.17 -17.82 3.07
N ASN A 167 3.69 -17.01 4.01
CA ASN A 167 2.26 -16.87 4.30
C ASN A 167 1.56 -15.90 3.32
N LEU A 168 2.30 -15.06 2.60
CA LEU A 168 1.71 -14.19 1.57
C LEU A 168 1.10 -15.03 0.44
N SER A 169 -0.16 -14.77 0.11
CA SER A 169 -0.83 -15.47 -1.00
C SER A 169 -0.08 -15.26 -2.31
N PRO A 170 0.13 -16.32 -3.12
CA PRO A 170 0.85 -16.23 -4.39
C PRO A 170 0.01 -15.62 -5.53
N ILE A 171 -1.27 -15.33 -5.27
CA ILE A 171 -2.21 -14.79 -6.25
C ILE A 171 -1.85 -13.34 -6.55
N LEU A 172 -1.69 -13.06 -7.84
CA LEU A 172 -1.35 -11.74 -8.36
C LEU A 172 -2.44 -10.72 -8.01
N THR A 173 -2.02 -9.53 -7.56
CA THR A 173 -2.98 -8.52 -7.09
C THR A 173 -3.91 -8.02 -8.20
N PRO A 174 -5.14 -7.61 -7.89
CA PRO A 174 -6.13 -7.19 -8.89
C PRO A 174 -5.65 -6.10 -9.87
N ARG A 175 -4.85 -5.14 -9.41
CA ARG A 175 -4.27 -4.08 -10.26
C ARG A 175 -3.30 -4.63 -11.31
N GLU A 176 -2.54 -5.66 -10.96
CA GLU A 176 -1.58 -6.30 -11.87
C GLU A 176 -2.31 -7.23 -12.85
N LEU A 177 -3.36 -7.93 -12.40
CA LEU A 177 -4.26 -8.68 -13.29
C LEU A 177 -4.90 -7.77 -14.33
N ALA A 178 -5.39 -6.60 -13.90
CA ALA A 178 -5.98 -5.60 -14.77
C ALA A 178 -4.97 -5.04 -15.77
N ALA A 179 -3.79 -4.65 -15.31
CA ALA A 179 -2.73 -4.11 -16.16
C ALA A 179 -2.23 -5.11 -17.19
N ARG A 180 -2.03 -6.36 -16.80
CA ARG A 180 -1.65 -7.43 -17.72
C ARG A 180 -2.71 -7.68 -18.78
N GLU A 181 -3.99 -7.73 -18.40
CA GLU A 181 -5.08 -7.93 -19.36
C GLU A 181 -5.23 -6.74 -20.31
N LEU A 182 -5.03 -5.51 -19.83
CA LEU A 182 -5.06 -4.31 -20.67
C LEU A 182 -3.91 -4.33 -21.69
N LYS A 183 -2.67 -4.57 -21.25
CA LYS A 183 -1.50 -4.69 -22.16
C LYS A 183 -1.72 -5.76 -23.23
N ARG A 184 -2.25 -6.93 -22.84
CA ARG A 184 -2.60 -8.01 -23.78
C ARG A 184 -3.66 -7.62 -24.81
N ARG A 185 -4.63 -6.77 -24.45
CA ARG A 185 -5.65 -6.27 -25.39
C ARG A 185 -5.05 -5.27 -26.37
N ILE A 186 -4.20 -4.36 -25.88
CA ILE A 186 -3.50 -3.38 -26.71
C ILE A 186 -2.60 -4.07 -27.74
N GLU A 187 -1.85 -5.11 -27.34
CA GLU A 187 -1.01 -5.89 -28.26
C GLU A 187 -1.79 -6.54 -29.41
N LYS A 188 -3.08 -6.81 -29.21
CA LYS A 188 -3.98 -7.42 -30.21
C LYS A 188 -4.70 -6.38 -31.07
N ASP A 189 -4.65 -5.11 -30.70
CA ASP A 189 -5.30 -4.03 -31.41
C ASP A 189 -4.29 -3.36 -32.35
N ASP A 190 -4.55 -3.42 -33.66
CA ASP A 190 -3.62 -2.95 -34.69
C ASP A 190 -3.37 -1.44 -34.66
N LEU A 191 -4.31 -0.67 -34.11
CA LEU A 191 -4.20 0.78 -33.97
C LEU A 191 -3.44 1.12 -32.70
N LEU A 192 -3.84 0.55 -31.56
CA LEU A 192 -3.25 0.88 -30.26
C LEU A 192 -1.82 0.37 -30.10
N LYS A 193 -1.46 -0.75 -30.71
CA LYS A 193 -0.08 -1.29 -30.65
C LYS A 193 0.98 -0.37 -31.28
N LYS A 194 0.57 0.56 -32.14
CA LYS A 194 1.47 1.53 -32.82
C LYS A 194 1.57 2.86 -32.06
N THR A 195 0.75 3.04 -31.04
CA THR A 195 0.73 4.24 -30.20
C THR A 195 1.63 4.03 -28.99
N ASP A 196 2.41 5.03 -28.60
CA ASP A 196 3.11 5.01 -27.32
C ASP A 196 2.11 5.22 -26.19
N TYR A 197 1.98 4.22 -25.30
CA TYR A 197 0.99 4.22 -24.22
C TYR A 197 1.64 3.93 -22.87
N GLY A 198 1.08 4.52 -21.81
CA GLY A 198 1.39 4.18 -20.42
C GLY A 198 0.16 3.69 -19.67
N VAL A 199 0.33 2.69 -18.82
CA VAL A 199 -0.72 2.08 -17.99
C VAL A 199 -0.56 2.51 -16.53
N TYR A 200 -1.49 3.34 -16.05
CA TYR A 200 -1.40 3.98 -14.73
C TYR A 200 -2.56 3.60 -13.81
N HIS A 201 -2.31 3.54 -12.49
CA HIS A 201 -3.35 3.26 -11.48
C HIS A 201 -3.63 4.46 -10.58
N ILE A 202 -4.90 4.88 -10.46
CA ILE A 202 -5.32 5.90 -9.49
C ILE A 202 -5.38 5.27 -8.08
N THR A 203 -4.58 5.81 -7.14
CA THR A 203 -4.30 5.17 -5.85
C THR A 203 -4.48 6.11 -4.64
N PRO A 204 -4.96 5.60 -3.49
CA PRO A 204 -4.95 6.31 -2.21
C PRO A 204 -3.59 6.26 -1.50
N CYS A 205 -2.60 5.54 -2.05
CA CYS A 205 -1.37 5.19 -1.38
C CYS A 205 -0.14 5.35 -2.28
N SER A 206 0.87 6.08 -1.81
CA SER A 206 2.15 6.30 -2.50
C SER A 206 3.02 5.05 -2.56
N ALA A 207 2.92 4.14 -1.58
CA ALA A 207 3.66 2.88 -1.59
C ALA A 207 3.32 1.96 -2.78
N LYS A 208 2.26 2.27 -3.55
CA LYS A 208 2.03 1.61 -4.85
C LYS A 208 3.18 1.84 -5.83
N MET A 209 3.78 3.03 -5.83
CA MET A 209 4.96 3.32 -6.65
C MET A 209 6.12 2.36 -6.36
N ILE A 210 6.30 1.96 -5.10
CA ILE A 210 7.32 0.96 -4.72
C ILE A 210 6.98 -0.39 -5.32
N SER A 211 5.74 -0.86 -5.16
CA SER A 211 5.34 -2.15 -5.71
C SER A 211 5.33 -2.21 -7.24
N ILE A 212 5.40 -1.04 -7.90
CA ILE A 212 5.50 -0.91 -9.36
C ILE A 212 6.98 -0.92 -9.77
N ASN A 213 7.80 -0.06 -9.16
CA ASN A 213 9.21 0.11 -9.57
C ASN A 213 10.15 -0.94 -8.97
N ASN A 214 9.78 -1.55 -7.84
CA ASN A 214 10.49 -2.64 -7.18
C ASN A 214 9.49 -3.72 -6.71
N PRO A 215 8.91 -4.50 -7.65
CA PRO A 215 7.90 -5.50 -7.34
C PRO A 215 8.48 -6.70 -6.58
N MET A 216 7.81 -7.10 -5.50
CA MET A 216 8.21 -8.26 -4.68
C MET A 216 7.82 -9.61 -5.30
N PHE A 217 6.75 -9.63 -6.10
CA PHE A 217 6.09 -10.84 -6.61
C PHE A 217 6.28 -11.04 -8.13
N LEU A 218 6.79 -10.02 -8.83
CA LEU A 218 6.97 -10.04 -10.28
C LEU A 218 8.41 -9.71 -10.64
N LYS A 219 8.84 -10.09 -11.84
CA LYS A 219 10.11 -9.60 -12.41
C LYS A 219 10.01 -8.11 -12.74
N THR A 220 8.90 -7.73 -13.38
CA THR A 220 8.56 -6.35 -13.74
C THR A 220 7.06 -6.16 -13.54
N SER A 221 6.67 -5.01 -13.02
CA SER A 221 5.26 -4.61 -12.89
C SER A 221 4.62 -4.47 -14.28
N TYR A 222 3.33 -4.83 -14.40
CA TYR A 222 2.58 -4.54 -15.62
C TYR A 222 2.09 -3.08 -15.65
N LEU A 223 2.13 -2.37 -14.53
CA LEU A 223 1.85 -0.93 -14.44
C LEU A 223 3.12 -0.13 -14.69
N ASP A 224 2.96 1.03 -15.34
CA ASP A 224 4.03 1.98 -15.64
C ASP A 224 4.09 3.12 -14.60
N GLY A 225 3.07 3.24 -13.75
CA GLY A 225 3.05 4.20 -12.65
C GLY A 225 1.73 4.23 -11.88
N ALA A 226 1.65 5.16 -10.92
CA ALA A 226 0.44 5.40 -10.13
C ALA A 226 0.22 6.90 -9.96
N ILE A 227 -1.05 7.31 -9.88
CA ILE A 227 -1.48 8.70 -9.75
C ILE A 227 -2.27 8.83 -8.45
N GLY A 228 -2.01 9.85 -7.64
CA GLY A 228 -2.74 10.05 -6.38
C GLY A 228 -4.22 10.37 -6.62
N ILE A 229 -5.09 9.98 -5.68
CA ILE A 229 -6.49 10.42 -5.70
C ILE A 229 -6.57 11.95 -5.56
N ASN A 230 -5.84 12.50 -4.59
CA ASN A 230 -5.67 13.95 -4.41
C ASN A 230 -5.20 14.66 -5.69
N ASP A 231 -4.49 13.94 -6.56
CA ASP A 231 -3.94 14.53 -7.77
C ASP A 231 -5.00 14.77 -8.85
N VAL A 232 -5.92 13.82 -8.98
CA VAL A 232 -6.97 13.84 -10.01
C VAL A 232 -8.27 14.47 -9.51
N PHE A 233 -8.42 14.62 -8.20
CA PHE A 233 -9.67 15.00 -7.52
C PHE A 233 -10.36 16.21 -8.16
N GLU A 234 -9.66 17.35 -8.28
CA GLU A 234 -10.24 18.58 -8.85
C GLU A 234 -10.60 18.44 -10.33
N SER A 235 -9.85 17.64 -11.09
CA SER A 235 -10.15 17.40 -12.51
C SER A 235 -11.41 16.54 -12.66
N VAL A 236 -11.51 15.46 -11.88
CA VAL A 236 -12.68 14.58 -11.88
C VAL A 236 -13.91 15.33 -11.37
N LYS A 237 -13.79 16.08 -10.28
CA LYS A 237 -14.88 16.87 -9.69
C LYS A 237 -15.50 17.86 -10.67
N ARG A 238 -14.67 18.56 -11.46
CA ARG A 238 -15.15 19.51 -12.50
C ARG A 238 -15.87 18.82 -13.66
N ASN A 239 -15.59 17.54 -13.90
CA ASN A 239 -16.16 16.76 -14.99
C ASN A 239 -17.34 15.88 -14.55
N LEU A 240 -17.75 15.95 -13.27
CA LEU A 240 -18.95 15.26 -12.79
C LEU A 240 -20.19 15.73 -13.58
N PRO A 241 -21.10 14.81 -13.90
CA PRO A 241 -22.37 15.14 -14.54
C PRO A 241 -23.19 16.12 -13.68
N GLY A 242 -23.96 16.98 -14.34
CA GLY A 242 -24.94 17.82 -13.66
C GLY A 242 -26.10 17.00 -13.06
N PRO A 243 -26.95 17.61 -12.21
CA PRO A 243 -28.05 16.91 -11.53
C PRO A 243 -29.06 16.22 -12.46
N ASP A 244 -29.22 16.75 -13.67
CA ASP A 244 -30.18 16.25 -14.68
C ASP A 244 -29.51 15.34 -15.74
N GLU A 245 -28.19 15.14 -15.68
CA GLU A 245 -27.46 14.27 -16.61
C GLU A 245 -27.48 12.82 -16.12
N THR A 246 -27.90 11.90 -17.00
CA THR A 246 -27.83 10.46 -16.69
C THR A 246 -26.49 9.86 -17.07
N SER A 247 -25.78 9.30 -16.09
CA SER A 247 -24.56 8.54 -16.33
C SER A 247 -24.84 7.13 -16.89
N PRO A 248 -23.97 6.58 -17.76
CA PRO A 248 -24.05 5.18 -18.14
C PRO A 248 -23.93 4.26 -16.92
N VAL A 249 -24.73 3.19 -16.90
CA VAL A 249 -24.68 2.20 -15.82
C VAL A 249 -23.29 1.56 -15.76
N SER A 250 -22.70 1.57 -14.57
CA SER A 250 -21.37 1.03 -14.34
C SER A 250 -21.42 -0.49 -14.18
N PRO A 251 -20.41 -1.22 -14.68
CA PRO A 251 -20.26 -2.63 -14.34
C PRO A 251 -19.89 -2.86 -12.86
N SER A 252 -19.50 -1.83 -12.11
CA SER A 252 -19.18 -1.89 -10.68
C SER A 252 -20.32 -2.51 -9.85
N ASN A 253 -19.96 -3.19 -8.76
CA ASN A 253 -20.90 -3.75 -7.78
C ASN A 253 -20.50 -3.35 -6.36
N SER A 254 -21.43 -3.50 -5.39
CA SER A 254 -21.23 -3.07 -4.00
C SER A 254 -20.06 -3.76 -3.31
N LEU A 255 -19.86 -5.05 -3.60
CA LEU A 255 -18.78 -5.86 -3.02
C LEU A 255 -17.41 -5.32 -3.42
N ALA A 256 -17.22 -5.04 -4.71
CA ALA A 256 -15.98 -4.50 -5.26
C ALA A 256 -15.68 -3.09 -4.73
N ILE A 257 -16.69 -2.25 -4.51
CA ILE A 257 -16.51 -0.93 -3.89
C ILE A 257 -16.15 -1.06 -2.40
N GLY A 258 -16.73 -2.06 -1.73
CA GLY A 258 -16.45 -2.40 -0.34
C GLY A 258 -14.97 -2.66 -0.03
N TRP A 259 -14.17 -3.12 -1.00
CA TRP A 259 -12.72 -3.33 -0.85
C TRP A 259 -11.92 -2.10 -0.39
N GLY A 260 -12.49 -0.90 -0.52
CA GLY A 260 -11.89 0.33 0.00
C GLY A 260 -11.78 0.35 1.53
N ILE A 261 -12.68 -0.35 2.24
CA ILE A 261 -12.73 -0.40 3.71
C ILE A 261 -12.14 -1.70 4.27
N SER A 262 -11.73 -1.68 5.53
CA SER A 262 -11.26 -2.87 6.25
C SER A 262 -12.33 -3.97 6.26
N GLY A 263 -11.97 -5.17 5.83
CA GLY A 263 -12.88 -6.31 5.75
C GLY A 263 -13.60 -6.41 4.41
N GLY A 264 -13.42 -5.45 3.51
CA GLY A 264 -14.07 -5.45 2.20
C GLY A 264 -13.56 -6.53 1.24
N GLU A 265 -12.29 -6.93 1.37
CA GLU A 265 -11.73 -8.03 0.55
C GLU A 265 -12.35 -9.36 0.96
N ILE A 266 -12.50 -9.60 2.27
CA ILE A 266 -13.09 -10.84 2.78
C ILE A 266 -14.64 -10.83 2.78
N ALA A 267 -15.29 -9.67 2.74
CA ALA A 267 -16.75 -9.57 2.70
C ALA A 267 -17.37 -10.20 1.44
N ALA A 268 -16.59 -10.25 0.36
CA ALA A 268 -16.98 -10.88 -0.89
C ALA A 268 -16.50 -12.34 -0.98
N MET A 269 -16.00 -12.93 0.11
CA MET A 269 -15.60 -14.34 0.15
C MET A 269 -16.78 -15.20 0.65
N GLY A 270 -16.83 -16.46 0.23
CA GLY A 270 -17.81 -17.45 0.73
C GLY A 270 -17.56 -17.90 2.17
N GLU A 271 -18.09 -19.05 2.55
CA GLU A 271 -17.86 -19.63 3.88
C GLU A 271 -16.37 -19.93 4.13
N GLY A 272 -15.87 -19.51 5.29
CA GLY A 272 -14.51 -19.78 5.76
C GLY A 272 -14.14 -18.93 6.97
N ASN A 273 -13.00 -19.23 7.59
CA ASN A 273 -12.50 -18.48 8.74
C ASN A 273 -11.54 -17.38 8.29
N TYR A 274 -12.06 -16.16 8.14
CA TYR A 274 -11.29 -15.01 7.68
C TYR A 274 -11.24 -13.91 8.73
N MET A 275 -10.15 -13.15 8.76
CA MET A 275 -9.99 -12.04 9.69
C MET A 275 -9.42 -10.81 9.00
N ALA A 276 -10.01 -9.64 9.26
CA ALA A 276 -9.50 -8.37 8.78
C ALA A 276 -8.92 -7.55 9.94
N VAL A 277 -7.75 -6.97 9.71
CA VAL A 277 -7.07 -6.09 10.67
C VAL A 277 -6.57 -4.86 9.92
N SER A 278 -6.93 -3.69 10.41
CA SER A 278 -6.52 -2.42 9.82
C SER A 278 -5.81 -1.51 10.82
N GLY A 279 -4.93 -0.66 10.30
CA GLY A 279 -4.02 0.16 11.09
C GLY A 279 -2.69 -0.54 11.33
N LEU A 280 -1.60 0.17 11.07
CA LEU A 280 -0.25 -0.39 11.09
C LEU A 280 0.20 -0.89 12.49
N PRO A 281 -0.13 -0.21 13.62
CA PRO A 281 0.16 -0.74 14.94
C PRO A 281 -0.50 -2.11 15.21
N GLU A 282 -1.79 -2.24 14.87
CA GLU A 282 -2.53 -3.50 15.03
C GLU A 282 -2.02 -4.58 14.08
N THR A 283 -1.71 -4.20 12.83
CA THR A 283 -1.09 -5.11 11.86
C THR A 283 0.21 -5.70 12.39
N ILE A 284 1.10 -4.88 12.95
CA ILE A 284 2.36 -5.33 13.58
C ILE A 284 2.06 -6.33 14.70
N ARG A 285 1.14 -5.98 15.62
CA ARG A 285 0.77 -6.82 16.77
C ARG A 285 0.22 -8.18 16.36
N TYR A 286 -0.57 -8.24 15.29
CA TYR A 286 -1.14 -9.49 14.79
C TYR A 286 -0.13 -10.31 13.99
N LEU A 287 0.77 -9.68 13.23
CA LEU A 287 1.89 -10.39 12.59
C LEU A 287 2.81 -11.05 13.63
N GLU A 288 3.11 -10.38 14.74
CA GLU A 288 3.87 -10.96 15.87
C GLU A 288 3.18 -12.22 16.42
N LYS A 289 1.85 -12.16 16.64
CA LYS A 289 1.08 -13.32 17.10
C LYS A 289 1.09 -14.48 16.11
N ILE A 290 1.00 -14.19 14.80
CA ILE A 290 1.09 -15.21 13.75
C ILE A 290 2.48 -15.87 13.75
N GLU A 291 3.54 -15.07 13.89
CA GLU A 291 4.92 -15.59 13.98
C GLU A 291 5.14 -16.47 15.22
N MET A 292 4.46 -16.14 16.34
CA MET A 292 4.40 -16.99 17.55
C MET A 292 3.55 -18.26 17.38
N GLY A 293 2.96 -18.49 16.21
CA GLY A 293 2.18 -19.67 15.88
C GLY A 293 0.72 -19.64 16.34
N LEU A 294 0.17 -18.47 16.67
CA LEU A 294 -1.26 -18.27 16.97
C LEU A 294 -2.09 -18.15 15.67
N PHE A 295 -3.42 -18.19 15.80
CA PHE A 295 -4.39 -18.04 14.69
C PHE A 295 -4.27 -19.11 13.59
N ARG A 296 -3.96 -20.35 13.96
CA ARG A 296 -3.88 -21.48 13.00
C ARG A 296 -5.24 -21.91 12.44
N ASP A 297 -6.31 -21.57 13.14
CA ASP A 297 -7.71 -21.79 12.78
C ASP A 297 -8.24 -20.76 11.77
N ILE A 298 -7.53 -19.65 11.57
CA ILE A 298 -7.82 -18.65 10.54
C ILE A 298 -7.17 -19.08 9.22
N GLU A 299 -7.95 -19.02 8.15
CA GLU A 299 -7.51 -19.43 6.82
C GLU A 299 -6.81 -18.29 6.08
N TYR A 300 -7.32 -17.06 6.26
CA TYR A 300 -6.87 -15.89 5.52
C TYR A 300 -6.99 -14.60 6.34
N PHE A 301 -5.92 -13.79 6.33
CA PHE A 301 -5.88 -12.46 6.91
C PHE A 301 -5.88 -11.36 5.83
N GLU A 302 -6.85 -10.46 5.93
CA GLU A 302 -6.83 -9.17 5.24
C GLU A 302 -6.16 -8.13 6.15
N PHE A 303 -4.87 -7.86 5.91
CA PHE A 303 -4.19 -6.75 6.57
C PHE A 303 -4.22 -5.47 5.73
N ARG A 304 -4.48 -4.34 6.40
CA ARG A 304 -4.39 -2.99 5.82
C ARG A 304 -3.58 -2.08 6.74
N ALA A 305 -2.54 -1.44 6.22
CA ALA A 305 -1.71 -0.54 7.02
C ALA A 305 -2.46 0.73 7.49
N CYS A 306 -3.45 1.18 6.73
CA CYS A 306 -4.23 2.37 7.06
C CYS A 306 -5.44 1.98 7.93
N LEU A 307 -5.77 2.81 8.93
CA LEU A 307 -6.95 2.62 9.77
C LEU A 307 -8.23 2.72 8.93
N GLU A 308 -9.19 1.82 9.17
CA GLU A 308 -10.41 1.64 8.37
C GLU A 308 -10.19 1.16 6.94
N GLY A 309 -8.97 0.76 6.56
CA GLY A 309 -8.64 0.30 5.22
C GLY A 309 -8.06 1.38 4.30
N CYS A 310 -8.10 1.16 3.00
CA CYS A 310 -7.45 2.02 2.00
C CYS A 310 -8.08 3.42 1.89
N ILE A 311 -9.34 3.59 2.33
CA ILE A 311 -9.99 4.90 2.51
C ILE A 311 -9.26 5.83 3.50
N GLY A 312 -8.45 5.27 4.40
CA GLY A 312 -7.55 6.01 5.26
C GLY A 312 -6.16 6.17 4.67
N GLY A 313 -5.99 6.13 3.35
CA GLY A 313 -4.71 6.25 2.65
C GLY A 313 -4.20 7.70 2.53
N PRO A 314 -2.88 7.97 2.55
CA PRO A 314 -2.33 9.33 2.62
C PRO A 314 -2.63 10.23 1.41
N LEU A 315 -3.13 9.67 0.31
CA LEU A 315 -3.48 10.42 -0.92
C LEU A 315 -5.00 10.62 -1.08
N THR A 316 -5.81 10.28 -0.06
CA THR A 316 -7.26 10.54 -0.08
C THR A 316 -7.57 12.00 0.21
N VAL A 317 -8.76 12.45 -0.21
CA VAL A 317 -9.23 13.83 -0.01
C VAL A 317 -10.32 13.90 1.05
N ALA A 318 -11.29 12.98 0.99
CA ALA A 318 -12.36 12.92 1.98
C ALA A 318 -11.82 12.45 3.35
N ASP A 319 -12.50 12.86 4.42
CA ASP A 319 -12.27 12.25 5.72
C ASP A 319 -12.57 10.74 5.64
N ARG A 320 -11.79 9.94 6.38
CA ARG A 320 -11.89 8.48 6.30
C ARG A 320 -13.25 7.96 6.78
N TYR A 321 -13.84 8.56 7.81
CA TYR A 321 -15.11 8.08 8.36
C TYR A 321 -16.30 8.54 7.50
N GLU A 322 -16.20 9.72 6.89
CA GLU A 322 -17.13 10.16 5.85
C GLU A 322 -17.07 9.23 4.63
N ALA A 323 -15.85 8.93 4.14
CA ALA A 323 -15.64 7.99 3.04
C ALA A 323 -16.19 6.59 3.39
N LYS A 324 -15.96 6.09 4.61
CA LYS A 324 -16.54 4.83 5.10
C LYS A 324 -18.07 4.85 5.06
N ARG A 325 -18.70 5.93 5.53
CA ARG A 325 -20.15 6.11 5.48
C ARG A 325 -20.66 6.09 4.04
N THR A 326 -19.96 6.74 3.11
CA THR A 326 -20.29 6.72 1.68
C THR A 326 -20.21 5.30 1.10
N VAL A 327 -19.12 4.56 1.37
CA VAL A 327 -19.00 3.16 0.93
C VAL A 327 -20.16 2.32 1.46
N MET A 328 -20.50 2.44 2.75
CA MET A 328 -21.61 1.69 3.35
C MET A 328 -22.97 2.03 2.73
N ASN A 329 -23.19 3.29 2.37
CA ASN A 329 -24.42 3.71 1.69
C ASN A 329 -24.49 3.13 0.28
N ILE A 330 -23.41 3.25 -0.50
CA ILE A 330 -23.31 2.62 -1.83
C ILE A 330 -23.56 1.12 -1.70
N SER A 331 -22.96 0.45 -0.71
CA SER A 331 -23.16 -1.00 -0.55
C SER A 331 -24.62 -1.40 -0.35
N ARG A 332 -25.45 -0.55 0.28
CA ARG A 332 -26.89 -0.80 0.46
C ARG A 332 -27.71 -0.55 -0.81
N MET A 333 -27.22 0.29 -1.72
CA MET A 333 -27.93 0.67 -2.95
C MET A 333 -27.75 -0.34 -4.09
N PHE A 334 -26.63 -1.06 -4.12
CA PHE A 334 -26.28 -1.96 -5.22
C PHE A 334 -26.38 -3.45 -4.82
N SER A 335 -26.65 -4.33 -5.80
CA SER A 335 -26.69 -5.79 -5.59
C SER A 335 -25.35 -6.31 -5.02
N HIS A 336 -25.46 -7.26 -4.09
CA HIS A 336 -24.35 -7.90 -3.38
C HIS A 336 -23.79 -9.13 -4.11
N ASP A 337 -24.04 -9.26 -5.41
CA ASP A 337 -23.61 -10.42 -6.18
C ASP A 337 -22.32 -10.13 -6.94
N LYS A 338 -21.39 -11.10 -6.92
CA LYS A 338 -20.21 -11.08 -7.80
C LYS A 338 -20.68 -11.07 -9.25
N ARG A 339 -20.27 -10.07 -10.03
CA ARG A 339 -20.64 -9.97 -11.46
C ARG A 339 -19.71 -10.80 -12.34
N ILE A 340 -19.56 -12.09 -12.03
CA ILE A 340 -18.60 -12.99 -12.68
C ILE A 340 -19.20 -14.35 -12.98
N ARG A 341 -18.85 -14.89 -14.16
CA ARG A 341 -19.10 -16.30 -14.49
C ARG A 341 -18.07 -17.18 -13.80
N TYR A 342 -18.44 -17.83 -12.69
CA TYR A 342 -17.53 -18.68 -11.89
C TYR A 342 -16.75 -19.68 -12.76
N ALA A 343 -17.42 -20.39 -13.68
CA ALA A 343 -16.76 -21.36 -14.57
C ALA A 343 -15.65 -20.74 -15.45
N GLN A 344 -15.75 -19.45 -15.80
CA GLN A 344 -14.69 -18.76 -16.53
C GLN A 344 -13.49 -18.47 -15.63
N ALA A 345 -13.74 -17.97 -14.41
CA ALA A 345 -12.71 -17.69 -13.42
C ALA A 345 -11.98 -18.98 -13.02
N GLU A 346 -12.71 -20.06 -12.75
CA GLU A 346 -12.14 -21.37 -12.44
C GLU A 346 -11.25 -21.89 -13.59
N ARG A 347 -11.70 -21.82 -14.85
CA ARG A 347 -10.86 -22.21 -15.99
C ARG A 347 -9.58 -21.38 -16.08
N ALA A 348 -9.64 -20.08 -15.80
CA ALA A 348 -8.46 -19.23 -15.79
C ALA A 348 -7.52 -19.61 -14.63
N TYR A 349 -8.06 -19.94 -13.46
CA TYR A 349 -7.31 -20.45 -12.31
C TYR A 349 -6.57 -21.74 -12.62
N ARG A 350 -7.25 -22.74 -13.20
CA ARG A 350 -6.64 -24.02 -13.59
C ARG A 350 -5.53 -23.86 -14.64
N LYS A 351 -5.59 -22.82 -15.47
CA LYS A 351 -4.54 -22.46 -16.44
C LYS A 351 -3.37 -21.69 -15.83
N GLY A 352 -3.36 -21.49 -14.53
CA GLY A 352 -2.30 -20.76 -13.82
C GLY A 352 -2.35 -19.24 -14.02
N TRP A 353 -3.44 -18.68 -14.58
CA TRP A 353 -3.51 -17.28 -14.99
C TRP A 353 -3.35 -16.31 -13.80
N PHE A 354 -3.76 -16.71 -12.60
CA PHE A 354 -3.76 -15.83 -11.43
C PHE A 354 -2.44 -15.77 -10.67
N PHE A 355 -1.48 -16.65 -10.94
CA PHE A 355 -0.30 -16.79 -10.09
C PHE A 355 0.82 -15.85 -10.51
N SER A 356 1.60 -15.44 -9.51
CA SER A 356 2.79 -14.64 -9.69
C SER A 356 3.93 -15.48 -10.30
N GLU A 357 4.76 -14.86 -11.14
CA GLU A 357 5.92 -15.53 -11.77
C GLU A 357 7.06 -15.79 -10.78
N LYS A 358 7.08 -15.08 -9.64
CA LYS A 358 8.14 -15.14 -8.63
C LYS A 358 7.53 -15.40 -7.25
N ARG A 359 8.19 -16.22 -6.43
CA ARG A 359 7.88 -16.31 -5.00
C ARG A 359 8.29 -15.00 -4.30
N PRO A 360 7.59 -14.57 -3.23
CA PRO A 360 7.95 -13.36 -2.50
C PRO A 360 9.38 -13.50 -1.96
N GLN A 361 10.22 -12.52 -2.24
CA GLN A 361 11.58 -12.45 -1.73
C GLN A 361 11.76 -11.17 -0.91
N GLN A 362 12.71 -11.18 0.03
CA GLN A 362 13.13 -9.93 0.66
C GLN A 362 13.65 -8.97 -0.43
N PRO A 363 13.35 -7.66 -0.35
CA PRO A 363 13.98 -6.67 -1.21
C PRO A 363 15.50 -6.82 -1.17
N GLU A 364 16.19 -6.61 -2.29
CA GLU A 364 17.66 -6.77 -2.39
C GLU A 364 18.43 -5.98 -1.32
N GLU A 365 17.82 -4.93 -0.76
CA GLU A 365 18.39 -4.09 0.29
C GLU A 365 18.16 -4.56 1.73
N ALA A 366 17.26 -5.52 1.96
CA ALA A 366 17.21 -6.22 3.24
C ALA A 366 18.52 -7.01 3.50
N GLY A 367 19.38 -7.11 2.48
CA GLY A 367 20.72 -7.64 2.57
C GLY A 367 21.71 -6.93 1.65
N LYS A 368 22.08 -5.67 1.97
CA LYS A 368 23.51 -5.36 1.80
C LYS A 368 24.25 -6.27 2.77
N ARG A 369 24.86 -7.31 2.20
CA ARG A 369 25.60 -8.39 2.87
C ARG A 369 26.72 -7.85 3.75
N SER A 370 26.38 -7.34 4.92
CA SER A 370 27.16 -7.66 6.09
C SER A 370 26.83 -9.11 6.42
N GLY A 371 27.81 -9.99 6.45
CA GLY A 371 27.58 -11.42 6.70
C GLY A 371 26.78 -11.64 7.99
N ILE A 372 26.14 -12.81 8.15
CA ILE A 372 25.36 -13.18 9.36
C ILE A 372 26.11 -12.81 10.65
N ILE A 373 27.42 -13.02 10.67
CA ILE A 373 28.32 -12.68 11.78
C ILE A 373 28.24 -11.18 12.13
N HIS A 374 28.33 -10.29 11.15
CA HIS A 374 28.26 -8.85 11.39
C HIS A 374 26.89 -8.41 11.91
N GLU A 375 25.79 -9.02 11.45
CA GLU A 375 24.47 -8.69 11.98
C GLU A 375 24.35 -9.17 13.44
N ILE A 376 24.89 -10.34 13.78
CA ILE A 376 24.94 -10.83 15.16
C ILE A 376 25.77 -9.86 16.04
N GLU A 377 26.98 -9.50 15.61
CA GLU A 377 27.85 -8.54 16.31
C GLU A 377 27.15 -7.19 16.52
N ARG A 378 26.43 -6.72 15.50
CA ARG A 378 25.66 -5.48 15.56
C ARG A 378 24.53 -5.58 16.59
N GLN A 379 23.78 -6.69 16.60
CA GLN A 379 22.71 -6.90 17.60
C GLN A 379 23.27 -7.01 19.03
N GLU A 380 24.40 -7.68 19.22
CA GLU A 380 25.08 -7.75 20.52
C GLU A 380 25.51 -6.36 21.00
N LYS A 381 26.09 -5.54 20.11
CA LYS A 381 26.45 -4.14 20.41
C LYS A 381 25.24 -3.32 20.82
N ILE A 382 24.12 -3.45 20.10
CA ILE A 382 22.86 -2.76 20.43
C ILE A 382 22.34 -3.20 21.80
N ALA A 383 22.34 -4.50 22.10
CA ALA A 383 21.90 -5.04 23.38
C ALA A 383 22.73 -4.47 24.54
N LYS A 384 24.07 -4.44 24.40
CA LYS A 384 24.98 -3.88 25.39
C LYS A 384 24.73 -2.39 25.63
N ILE A 385 24.48 -1.60 24.58
CA ILE A 385 24.15 -0.18 24.72
C ILE A 385 22.81 -0.02 25.47
N MET A 386 21.81 -0.87 25.16
CA MET A 386 20.49 -0.83 25.77
C MET A 386 20.52 -1.02 27.29
N GLU A 387 21.41 -1.86 27.83
CA GLU A 387 21.59 -2.05 29.27
C GLU A 387 21.94 -0.75 30.01
N GLY A 388 22.68 0.16 29.36
CA GLY A 388 23.05 1.46 29.90
C GLY A 388 21.98 2.55 29.74
N LEU A 389 20.95 2.31 28.93
CA LEU A 389 19.92 3.30 28.63
C LEU A 389 18.80 3.28 29.68
N PRO A 390 18.15 4.44 29.93
CA PRO A 390 17.12 4.56 30.97
C PRO A 390 15.79 3.87 30.63
N GLY A 391 15.63 3.31 29.42
CA GLY A 391 14.43 2.58 29.01
C GLY A 391 13.12 3.38 28.96
N LYS A 392 13.18 4.72 28.98
CA LYS A 392 11.99 5.59 29.10
C LYS A 392 11.24 5.87 27.79
N GLU A 393 11.81 5.51 26.63
CA GLU A 393 11.22 5.75 25.30
C GLU A 393 10.77 7.23 25.07
N CYS A 394 11.45 8.18 25.72
CA CYS A 394 11.01 9.59 25.77
C CYS A 394 11.27 10.42 24.50
N GLY A 395 12.22 9.99 23.69
CA GLY A 395 12.59 10.61 22.41
C GLY A 395 13.30 11.97 22.45
N PHE A 396 13.73 12.45 23.63
CA PHE A 396 14.40 13.76 23.77
C PHE A 396 15.73 13.88 23.01
N CYS A 397 16.44 12.77 22.80
CA CYS A 397 17.69 12.77 22.02
C CYS A 397 17.45 12.88 20.50
N GLY A 398 16.19 12.87 20.03
CA GLY A 398 15.86 12.90 18.61
C GLY A 398 15.78 11.53 17.93
N SER A 399 15.84 10.44 18.69
CA SER A 399 15.42 9.10 18.25
C SER A 399 14.02 8.82 18.78
N PRO A 400 13.19 8.05 18.07
CA PRO A 400 11.82 7.74 18.51
C PRO A 400 11.74 6.83 19.75
N GLY A 401 12.85 6.22 20.17
CA GLY A 401 12.91 5.28 21.29
C GLY A 401 14.33 4.96 21.72
N CYS A 402 14.49 4.29 22.88
CA CYS A 402 15.79 3.88 23.40
C CYS A 402 16.44 2.85 22.47
N ARG A 403 15.68 1.88 21.96
CA ARG A 403 16.19 0.91 20.98
C ARG A 403 16.70 1.57 19.70
N SER A 404 15.91 2.48 19.14
CA SER A 404 16.31 3.23 17.95
C SER A 404 17.53 4.11 18.19
N PHE A 405 17.69 4.67 19.39
CA PHE A 405 18.90 5.38 19.78
C PHE A 405 20.11 4.45 19.90
N ALA A 406 19.95 3.27 20.51
CA ALA A 406 21.01 2.27 20.60
C ALA A 406 21.47 1.80 19.21
N GLU A 407 20.53 1.60 18.27
CA GLU A 407 20.85 1.35 16.85
C GLU A 407 21.68 2.50 16.25
N ASP A 408 21.28 3.75 16.47
CA ASP A 408 22.01 4.91 15.95
C ASP A 408 23.43 4.99 16.53
N VAL A 409 23.63 4.67 17.82
CA VAL A 409 24.96 4.64 18.46
C VAL A 409 25.79 3.45 17.97
N ALA A 410 25.18 2.27 17.84
CA ALA A 410 25.84 1.09 17.30
C ALA A 410 26.35 1.33 15.88
N ASP A 411 25.58 2.05 15.08
CA ASP A 411 25.86 2.38 13.68
C ASP A 411 26.72 3.66 13.52
N GLY A 412 27.20 4.27 14.62
CA GLY A 412 28.05 5.47 14.59
C GLY A 412 27.35 6.75 14.13
N ARG A 413 26.02 6.78 14.13
CA ARG A 413 25.19 7.95 13.75
C ARG A 413 24.86 8.87 14.92
N ALA A 414 25.15 8.43 16.15
CA ALA A 414 24.97 9.20 17.39
C ALA A 414 26.02 8.77 18.41
N MET A 415 26.27 9.63 19.39
CA MET A 415 27.11 9.33 20.55
C MET A 415 26.23 9.08 21.79
N LEU A 416 26.70 8.24 22.72
CA LEU A 416 25.91 7.83 23.89
C LEU A 416 25.52 9.03 24.77
N GLU A 417 26.38 10.04 24.81
CA GLU A 417 26.25 11.30 25.56
C GLU A 417 25.09 12.18 25.05
N GLU A 418 24.59 11.92 23.83
CA GLU A 418 23.41 12.61 23.31
C GLU A 418 22.12 12.19 24.04
N CYS A 419 22.16 11.13 24.87
CA CYS A 419 21.03 10.78 25.72
C CYS A 419 20.88 11.77 26.89
N ILE A 420 19.99 12.74 26.72
CA ILE A 420 19.68 13.77 27.73
C ILE A 420 19.33 13.16 29.08
N ARG A 421 18.57 12.04 29.11
CA ARG A 421 18.16 11.39 30.36
C ARG A 421 19.30 10.65 31.09
N MET A 422 20.39 10.31 30.40
CA MET A 422 21.58 9.79 31.06
C MET A 422 22.41 10.91 31.71
N ARG A 423 22.31 12.14 31.20
CA ARG A 423 23.06 13.31 31.71
C ARG A 423 22.41 13.98 32.92
N ILE A 424 21.11 13.79 33.14
CA ILE A 424 20.35 14.38 34.26
C ILE A 424 20.23 13.34 35.40
N ARG A 425 21.29 12.56 35.63
CA ARG A 425 21.31 11.55 36.71
C ARG A 425 21.91 12.13 37.99
#